data_AF-A0A7X6P3T6-F1
#
_entry.id   AF-A0A7X6P3T6-F1
#
_cell.length_a   1.000
_cell.length_b   1.000
_cell.length_c   1.000
_cell.angle_alpha   90.00
_cell.angle_beta   90.00
_cell.angle_gamma   90.00
#
_symmetry.space_group_name_H-M   'P 1'
#
loop_
_entity.id
_entity.type
_entity.pdbx_description
1 polymer ?
#
loop_
_entity_poly.entity_id
_entity_poly.type
_entity_poly.pdbx_seq_one_letter_code
_entity_poly.pdbx_strand_id
1 'polypeptide(L)'
;MFLALRELSFARGRFALMGSVVTLVAVLTVLLSGLSSSLVDDGISGLRALPVSHLGFQKGADSTFSRSTVDSKSVATFDAAPGAVAEPFRLTLVNATNERGQNVDLALMGMTPDGFVAAKVVAPMSLIRGFLHVISAMILGSFFTVWIIQRRAEIVLQKALGAAIGFALGKLIEGGEVPFALDAATVLRTAAVLVVSGAIGMAVGIRKVTSVDPIIALGAAS
;
A
#
# COMPACT_ATOMS: atom_id res chain seq x y z
N MET A 1 4.38 -33.85 27.93
CA MET A 1 4.31 -32.41 27.62
C MET A 1 3.38 -32.03 26.45
N PHE A 2 2.59 -32.96 25.90
CA PHE A 2 1.74 -32.71 24.72
C PHE A 2 0.32 -32.17 25.03
N LEU A 3 -0.05 -31.96 26.30
CA LEU A 3 -1.36 -31.43 26.68
C LEU A 3 -1.54 -29.96 26.28
N ALA A 4 -0.51 -29.12 26.49
CA ALA A 4 -0.60 -27.67 26.23
C ALA A 4 -0.96 -27.32 24.76
N LEU A 5 -0.39 -28.04 23.79
CA LEU A 5 -0.70 -27.85 22.35
C LEU A 5 -2.14 -28.26 22.03
N ARG A 6 -2.68 -29.26 22.74
CA ARG A 6 -4.03 -29.76 22.56
C ARG A 6 -5.07 -28.86 23.24
N GLU A 7 -4.74 -28.29 24.41
CA GLU A 7 -5.53 -27.26 25.09
C GLU A 7 -5.68 -25.99 24.23
N LEU A 8 -4.60 -25.54 23.58
CA LEU A 8 -4.61 -24.39 22.67
C LEU A 8 -5.62 -24.60 21.51
N SER A 9 -5.75 -25.86 21.08
CA SER A 9 -6.62 -26.25 19.98
C SER A 9 -8.10 -26.44 20.38
N PHE A 10 -8.45 -26.48 21.66
CA PHE A 10 -9.83 -26.66 22.14
C PHE A 10 -10.53 -25.31 22.41
N ALA A 11 -9.77 -24.28 22.80
CA ALA A 11 -10.25 -22.92 23.06
C ALA A 11 -9.98 -21.94 21.88
N ARG A 12 -10.14 -22.41 20.64
CA ARG A 12 -9.73 -21.72 19.40
C ARG A 12 -10.19 -20.26 19.29
N GLY A 13 -11.41 -19.95 19.74
CA GLY A 13 -11.98 -18.60 19.64
C GLY A 13 -11.27 -17.56 20.50
N ARG A 14 -10.95 -17.88 21.75
CA ARG A 14 -10.33 -16.92 22.68
C ARG A 14 -8.84 -16.70 22.37
N PHE A 15 -8.13 -17.75 21.98
CA PHE A 15 -6.72 -17.64 21.57
C PHE A 15 -6.56 -16.92 20.23
N ALA A 16 -7.45 -17.15 19.27
CA ALA A 16 -7.46 -16.39 18.03
C ALA A 16 -7.76 -14.90 18.28
N LEU A 17 -8.70 -14.59 19.19
CA LEU A 17 -9.02 -13.22 19.56
C LEU A 17 -7.83 -12.52 20.24
N MET A 18 -7.21 -13.16 21.24
CA MET A 18 -6.04 -12.62 21.95
C MET A 18 -4.84 -12.43 21.02
N GLY A 19 -4.54 -13.42 20.18
CA GLY A 19 -3.45 -13.34 19.19
C GLY A 19 -3.69 -12.24 18.15
N SER A 20 -4.93 -12.08 17.69
CA SER A 20 -5.31 -11.02 16.77
C SER A 20 -5.13 -9.63 17.39
N VAL A 21 -5.55 -9.43 18.65
CA VAL A 21 -5.42 -8.14 19.34
C VAL A 21 -3.95 -7.78 19.51
N VAL A 22 -3.11 -8.71 19.97
CA VAL A 22 -1.67 -8.47 20.14
C VAL A 22 -1.02 -8.13 18.79
N THR A 23 -1.38 -8.84 17.72
CA THR A 23 -0.90 -8.54 16.37
C THR A 23 -1.35 -7.15 15.92
N LEU A 24 -2.62 -6.79 16.15
CA LEU A 24 -3.17 -5.49 15.75
C LEU A 24 -2.49 -4.33 16.49
N VAL A 25 -2.24 -4.49 17.79
CA VAL A 25 -1.52 -3.49 18.60
C VAL A 25 -0.08 -3.36 18.11
N ALA A 26 0.62 -4.46 17.85
CA ALA A 26 1.99 -4.43 17.33
C ALA A 26 2.06 -3.72 15.96
N VAL A 27 1.15 -4.04 15.05
CA VAL A 27 1.04 -3.37 13.74
C VAL A 27 0.77 -1.88 13.92
N LEU A 28 -0.19 -1.52 14.78
CA LEU A 28 -0.53 -0.13 15.04
C LEU A 28 0.65 0.67 15.62
N THR A 29 1.41 0.09 16.56
CA THR A 29 2.60 0.75 17.14
C THR A 29 3.67 1.01 16.09
N VAL A 30 3.95 0.03 15.23
CA VAL A 30 4.90 0.19 14.12
C VAL A 30 4.42 1.24 13.13
N LEU A 31 3.13 1.24 12.79
CA LEU A 31 2.55 2.23 11.89
C LEU A 31 2.59 3.65 12.48
N LEU A 32 2.25 3.84 13.75
CA LEU A 32 2.34 5.15 14.41
C LEU A 32 3.77 5.67 14.44
N SER A 33 4.74 4.80 14.73
CA SER A 33 6.16 5.17 14.75
C SER A 33 6.68 5.48 13.36
N GLY A 34 6.31 4.68 12.36
CA GLY A 34 6.62 4.93 10.96
C GLY A 34 6.03 6.24 10.46
N LEU A 35 4.76 6.52 10.76
CA LEU A 35 4.07 7.75 10.36
C LEU A 35 4.67 8.99 11.03
N SER A 36 5.00 8.90 12.32
CA SER A 36 5.61 10.01 13.07
C SER A 36 7.00 10.35 12.53
N SER A 37 7.83 9.33 12.29
CA SER A 37 9.17 9.54 11.71
C SER A 37 9.11 10.00 10.25
N SER A 38 8.21 9.44 9.44
CA SER A 38 8.11 9.80 8.02
C SER A 38 7.55 11.21 7.81
N LEU A 39 6.54 11.63 8.57
CA LEU A 39 6.01 13.00 8.45
C LEU A 39 7.06 14.05 8.82
N VAL A 40 7.90 13.75 9.82
CA VAL A 40 9.00 14.63 10.22
C VAL A 40 10.07 14.65 9.13
N ASP A 41 10.53 13.50 8.65
CA ASP A 41 11.54 13.41 7.60
C ASP A 41 11.04 14.01 6.28
N ASP A 42 9.80 13.75 5.85
CA ASP A 42 9.19 14.35 4.66
C ASP A 42 9.06 15.87 4.80
N GLY A 43 8.68 16.36 5.99
CA GLY A 43 8.56 17.78 6.29
C GLY A 43 9.89 18.55 6.19
N ILE A 44 11.02 17.90 6.46
CA ILE A 44 12.36 18.51 6.39
C ILE A 44 13.19 18.05 5.19
N SER A 45 12.71 17.10 4.39
CA SER A 45 13.48 16.45 3.32
C SER A 45 13.99 17.46 2.29
N GLY A 46 13.18 18.47 1.95
CA GLY A 46 13.60 19.55 1.06
C GLY A 46 14.76 20.37 1.62
N LEU A 47 14.76 20.66 2.92
CA LEU A 47 15.83 21.39 3.60
C LEU A 47 17.08 20.54 3.80
N ARG A 48 16.92 19.23 4.06
CA ARG A 48 18.03 18.29 4.25
C ARG A 48 18.75 17.94 2.96
N ALA A 49 18.03 18.00 1.83
CA ALA A 49 18.58 17.80 0.50
C ALA A 49 19.35 19.02 -0.02
N LEU A 50 19.23 20.18 0.64
CA LEU A 50 20.00 21.36 0.26
C LEU A 50 21.50 21.07 0.42
N PRO A 51 22.33 21.43 -0.57
CA PRO A 51 23.78 21.27 -0.52
C PRO A 51 24.44 22.34 0.39
N VAL A 52 23.92 22.50 1.61
CA VAL A 52 24.41 23.46 2.61
C VAL A 52 24.92 22.70 3.84
N SER A 53 26.05 23.12 4.38
CA SER A 53 26.56 22.59 5.66
C SER A 53 26.06 23.36 6.87
N HIS A 54 25.70 24.64 6.68
CA HIS A 54 25.24 25.54 7.73
C HIS A 54 24.12 26.44 7.23
N LEU A 55 23.16 26.73 8.11
CA LEU A 55 22.09 27.70 7.87
C LEU A 55 22.26 28.88 8.84
N GLY A 56 22.44 30.08 8.30
CA GLY A 56 22.56 31.30 9.08
C GLY A 56 21.19 31.94 9.32
N PHE A 57 20.90 32.31 10.56
CA PHE A 57 19.68 33.02 10.93
C PHE A 57 20.01 34.38 11.56
N GLN A 58 19.12 35.36 11.38
CA GLN A 58 19.21 36.63 12.08
C GLN A 58 19.19 36.41 13.60
N LYS A 59 20.03 37.16 14.33
CA LYS A 59 20.03 37.13 15.79
C LYS A 59 18.66 37.54 16.34
N GLY A 60 18.06 36.71 17.19
CA GLY A 60 16.72 36.91 17.74
C GLY A 60 15.58 36.28 16.93
N ALA A 61 15.88 35.58 15.83
CA ALA A 61 14.88 34.84 15.06
C ALA A 61 14.64 33.40 15.56
N ASP A 62 15.34 32.95 16.62
CA ASP A 62 15.22 31.61 17.22
C ASP A 62 15.25 30.46 16.18
N SER A 63 16.11 30.57 15.16
CA SER A 63 16.21 29.61 14.04
C SER A 63 14.91 29.41 13.24
N THR A 64 14.01 30.39 13.27
CA THR A 64 12.72 30.36 12.56
C THR A 64 12.83 31.09 11.22
N PHE A 65 12.66 30.38 10.11
CA PHE A 65 12.75 30.94 8.75
C PHE A 65 11.80 32.13 8.51
N SER A 66 10.55 32.03 8.96
CA SER A 66 9.55 33.09 8.77
C SER A 66 9.82 34.37 9.57
N ARG A 67 10.69 34.30 10.59
CA ARG A 67 11.07 35.43 11.45
C ARG A 67 12.46 35.99 11.14
N SER A 68 13.22 35.34 10.26
CA SER A 68 14.59 35.71 9.93
C SER A 68 14.64 36.58 8.67
N THR A 69 15.10 37.83 8.81
CA THR A 69 15.37 38.70 7.67
C THR A 69 16.88 38.96 7.59
N VAL A 70 17.57 38.14 6.79
CA VAL A 70 19.01 38.31 6.53
C VAL A 70 19.19 39.36 5.44
N ASP A 71 19.93 40.43 5.75
CA ASP A 71 20.28 41.48 4.80
C ASP A 71 21.40 41.03 3.84
N SER A 72 21.42 41.59 2.63
CA SER A 72 22.41 41.23 1.60
C SER A 72 23.85 41.55 2.02
N LYS A 73 24.05 42.58 2.84
CA LYS A 73 25.37 42.93 3.41
C LYS A 73 25.93 41.85 4.34
N SER A 74 25.05 41.19 5.09
CA SER A 74 25.44 40.10 5.98
C SER A 74 25.88 38.87 5.18
N VAL A 75 25.17 38.56 4.09
CA VAL A 75 25.54 37.46 3.19
C VAL A 75 26.91 37.71 2.56
N ALA A 76 27.18 38.92 2.07
CA ALA A 76 28.48 39.29 1.50
C ALA A 76 29.64 39.19 2.52
N THR A 77 29.37 39.39 3.80
CA THR A 77 30.38 39.23 4.86
C THR A 77 30.76 37.76 5.07
N PHE A 78 29.79 36.84 4.96
CA PHE A 78 30.04 35.40 5.06
C PHE A 78 30.66 34.83 3.79
N ASP A 79 30.30 35.37 2.62
CA ASP A 79 30.89 34.98 1.34
C ASP A 79 32.37 35.42 1.21
N ALA A 80 32.73 36.53 1.87
CA ALA A 80 34.12 37.00 1.95
C ALA A 80 35.01 36.14 2.87
N ALA A 81 34.46 35.19 3.63
CA ALA A 81 35.23 34.35 4.54
C ALA A 81 35.97 33.22 3.78
N PRO A 82 37.22 32.88 4.13
CA PRO A 82 37.99 31.87 3.41
C PRO A 82 37.30 30.50 3.42
N GLY A 83 36.97 29.97 2.24
CA GLY A 83 36.35 28.65 2.07
C GLY A 83 34.83 28.60 2.32
N ALA A 84 34.18 29.75 2.56
CA ALA A 84 32.73 29.84 2.65
C ALA A 84 32.15 30.31 1.30
N VAL A 85 31.01 29.74 0.94
CA VAL A 85 30.16 30.21 -0.16
C VAL A 85 28.78 30.42 0.43
N ALA A 86 28.26 31.65 0.35
CA ALA A 86 27.02 32.03 1.00
C ALA A 86 26.00 32.56 0.00
N GLU A 87 24.78 32.04 0.05
CA GLU A 87 23.68 32.46 -0.82
C GLU A 87 22.46 32.87 0.02
N PRO A 88 21.74 33.96 -0.34
CA PRO A 88 20.51 34.30 0.34
C PRO A 88 19.42 33.27 0.03
N PHE A 89 18.81 32.73 1.08
CA PHE A 89 17.64 31.86 0.98
C PHE A 89 16.53 32.38 1.89
N ARG A 90 15.33 32.57 1.32
CA ARG A 90 14.13 33.00 2.04
C ARG A 90 12.98 32.06 1.74
N LEU A 91 12.22 31.71 2.78
CA LEU A 91 10.99 30.95 2.69
C LEU A 91 9.86 31.69 3.42
N THR A 92 8.80 32.03 2.70
CA THR A 92 7.58 32.62 3.26
C THR A 92 6.38 31.77 2.89
N LEU A 93 5.60 31.36 3.88
CA LEU A 93 4.34 30.65 3.68
C LEU A 93 3.19 31.67 3.68
N VAL A 94 2.36 31.64 2.65
CA VAL A 94 1.22 32.53 2.48
C VAL A 94 -0.01 31.69 2.22
N ASN A 95 -1.09 31.94 2.96
CA ASN A 95 -2.38 31.33 2.68
C ASN A 95 -3.07 32.15 1.59
N ALA A 96 -3.54 31.50 0.55
CA ALA A 96 -4.34 32.10 -0.51
C ALA A 96 -5.66 31.34 -0.66
N THR A 97 -6.61 31.93 -1.36
CA THR A 97 -7.88 31.28 -1.69
C THR A 97 -8.01 31.22 -3.21
N ASN A 98 -8.35 30.05 -3.75
CA ASN A 98 -8.55 29.89 -5.19
C ASN A 98 -9.96 30.37 -5.62
N GLU A 99 -10.21 30.42 -6.92
CA GLU A 99 -11.51 30.85 -7.49
C GLU A 99 -12.70 29.98 -7.04
N ARG A 100 -12.43 28.76 -6.54
CA ARG A 100 -13.43 27.83 -5.98
C ARG A 100 -13.63 28.00 -4.47
N GLY A 101 -13.05 29.03 -3.84
CA GLY A 101 -13.16 29.28 -2.41
C GLY A 101 -12.38 28.30 -1.53
N GLN A 102 -11.46 27.52 -2.09
CA GLN A 102 -10.61 26.59 -1.33
C GLN A 102 -9.34 27.31 -0.88
N ASN A 103 -8.95 27.13 0.38
CA ASN A 103 -7.66 27.61 0.88
C ASN A 103 -6.52 26.79 0.29
N VAL A 104 -5.50 27.48 -0.18
CA VAL A 104 -4.29 26.94 -0.77
C VAL A 104 -3.11 27.59 -0.06
N ASP A 105 -2.20 26.77 0.45
CA ASP A 105 -0.95 27.24 1.01
C ASP A 105 0.09 27.41 -0.09
N LEU A 106 0.65 28.62 -0.19
CA LEU A 106 1.71 28.99 -1.13
C LEU A 106 3.02 29.12 -0.36
N ALA A 107 4.04 28.36 -0.79
CA ALA A 107 5.41 28.52 -0.32
C ALA A 107 6.18 29.42 -1.30
N LEU A 108 6.42 30.68 -0.92
CA LEU A 108 7.24 31.61 -1.67
C LEU A 108 8.70 31.42 -1.26
N MET A 109 9.53 30.97 -2.20
CA MET A 109 10.96 30.81 -2.01
C MET A 109 11.72 31.89 -2.77
N GLY A 110 12.49 32.71 -2.04
CA GLY A 110 13.44 33.67 -2.61
C GLY A 110 14.84 33.07 -2.62
N MET A 111 15.42 32.89 -3.81
CA MET A 111 16.76 32.33 -4.04
C MET A 111 17.37 32.94 -5.29
N THR A 112 18.68 32.76 -5.49
CA THR A 112 19.36 33.24 -6.69
C THR A 112 19.07 32.26 -7.84
N PRO A 113 18.64 32.72 -9.03
CA PRO A 113 18.23 31.83 -10.13
C PRO A 113 19.30 30.80 -10.56
N ASP A 114 20.57 31.18 -10.52
CA ASP A 114 21.72 30.33 -10.86
C ASP A 114 22.50 29.84 -9.62
N GLY A 115 21.87 29.98 -8.45
CA GLY A 115 22.45 29.64 -7.16
C GLY A 115 22.56 28.14 -6.90
N PHE A 116 23.51 27.76 -6.05
CA PHE A 116 23.73 26.36 -5.70
C PHE A 116 22.56 25.77 -4.90
N VAL A 117 21.75 26.63 -4.27
CA VAL A 117 20.51 26.26 -3.56
C VAL A 117 19.37 25.94 -4.55
N ALA A 118 19.35 26.55 -5.74
CA ALA A 118 18.28 26.39 -6.74
C ALA A 118 18.43 25.11 -7.60
N ALA A 119 19.65 24.61 -7.78
CA ALA A 119 19.97 23.60 -8.80
C ALA A 119 19.44 22.16 -8.53
N LYS A 120 18.79 21.88 -7.40
CA LYS A 120 18.46 20.49 -7.00
C LYS A 120 17.08 20.25 -6.37
N VAL A 121 16.07 21.04 -6.73
CA VAL A 121 14.68 20.70 -6.34
C VAL A 121 14.15 19.61 -7.29
N VAL A 122 14.49 18.35 -7.02
CA VAL A 122 13.85 17.18 -7.62
C VAL A 122 13.15 16.43 -6.50
N ALA A 123 11.81 16.34 -6.58
CA ALA A 123 11.02 15.52 -5.67
C ALA A 123 10.99 14.06 -6.18
N PRO A 124 11.54 13.07 -5.43
CA PRO A 124 11.38 11.67 -5.79
C PRO A 124 9.98 11.18 -5.35
N MET A 125 8.95 11.49 -6.13
CA MET A 125 7.59 10.94 -5.96
C MET A 125 7.49 9.43 -6.26
N SER A 126 8.58 8.78 -6.69
CA SER A 126 8.59 7.37 -7.09
C SER A 126 8.76 6.40 -5.92
N LEU A 127 9.52 6.76 -4.88
CA LEU A 127 9.88 5.84 -3.80
C LEU A 127 8.69 5.53 -2.88
N ILE A 128 7.97 6.57 -2.44
CA ILE A 128 6.77 6.43 -1.59
C ILE A 128 5.67 5.65 -2.34
N ARG A 129 5.49 5.93 -3.65
CA ARG A 129 4.54 5.22 -4.51
C ARG A 129 4.90 3.74 -4.65
N GLY A 130 6.19 3.43 -4.82
CA GLY A 130 6.70 2.07 -4.89
C GLY A 130 6.46 1.29 -3.60
N PHE A 131 6.75 1.89 -2.44
CA PHE A 131 6.53 1.28 -1.13
C PHE A 131 5.04 0.98 -0.88
N LEU A 132 4.15 1.90 -1.27
CA LEU A 132 2.70 1.71 -1.10
C LEU A 132 2.16 0.54 -1.94
N HIS A 133 2.71 0.32 -3.14
CA HIS A 133 2.35 -0.83 -3.97
C HIS A 133 2.80 -2.16 -3.36
N VAL A 134 4.00 -2.19 -2.74
CA VAL A 134 4.51 -3.39 -2.05
C VAL A 134 3.62 -3.77 -0.88
N ILE A 135 3.24 -2.78 -0.04
CA ILE A 135 2.35 -3.04 1.10
C ILE A 135 0.97 -3.49 0.62
N SER A 136 0.41 -2.84 -0.40
CA SER A 136 -0.89 -3.22 -0.96
C SER A 136 -0.88 -4.66 -1.49
N ALA A 137 0.13 -5.04 -2.26
CA ALA A 137 0.29 -6.41 -2.77
C ALA A 137 0.43 -7.45 -1.64
N MET A 138 1.16 -7.12 -0.58
CA MET A 138 1.35 -8.00 0.57
C MET A 138 0.05 -8.20 1.36
N ILE A 139 -0.71 -7.13 1.61
CA ILE A 139 -2.01 -7.20 2.31
C ILE A 139 -3.01 -8.03 1.50
N LEU A 140 -3.12 -7.76 0.19
CA LEU A 140 -4.04 -8.50 -0.69
C LEU A 140 -3.67 -9.98 -0.73
N GLY A 141 -2.38 -10.30 -0.90
CA GLY A 141 -1.88 -11.68 -0.91
C GLY A 141 -2.19 -12.42 0.38
N SER A 142 -1.95 -11.80 1.54
CA SER A 142 -2.26 -12.37 2.85
C SER A 142 -3.76 -12.61 3.03
N PHE A 143 -4.60 -11.64 2.65
CA PHE A 143 -6.05 -11.76 2.72
C PHE A 143 -6.60 -12.91 1.87
N PHE A 144 -6.18 -13.00 0.59
CA PHE A 144 -6.61 -14.08 -0.30
C PHE A 144 -6.13 -15.46 0.17
N THR A 145 -4.91 -15.53 0.72
CA THR A 145 -4.36 -16.77 1.27
C THR A 145 -5.19 -17.26 2.47
N VAL A 146 -5.54 -16.36 3.39
CA VAL A 146 -6.38 -16.69 4.54
C VAL A 146 -7.81 -17.03 4.11
N TRP A 147 -8.40 -16.29 3.18
CA TRP A 147 -9.74 -16.52 2.64
C TRP A 147 -9.86 -17.90 1.98
N ILE A 148 -8.85 -18.32 1.22
CA ILE A 148 -8.79 -19.65 0.60
C ILE A 148 -8.71 -20.76 1.65
N ILE A 149 -8.01 -20.54 2.76
CA ILE A 149 -7.87 -21.55 3.83
C ILE A 149 -9.18 -21.65 4.64
N GLN A 150 -9.78 -20.51 4.98
CA GLN A 150 -10.99 -20.46 5.81
C GLN A 150 -12.24 -21.00 5.09
N ARG A 151 -12.32 -20.83 3.76
CA ARG A 151 -13.51 -21.20 2.97
C ARG A 151 -13.52 -22.61 2.41
N ARG A 152 -12.50 -23.45 2.72
CA ARG A 152 -12.38 -24.81 2.16
C ARG A 152 -13.54 -25.74 2.54
N ALA A 153 -14.10 -25.61 3.74
CA ALA A 153 -15.15 -26.52 4.21
C ALA A 153 -16.49 -26.31 3.49
N GLU A 154 -16.87 -25.05 3.23
CA GLU A 154 -18.15 -24.73 2.56
C GLU A 154 -18.14 -25.12 1.08
N ILE A 155 -17.01 -24.91 0.38
CA ILE A 155 -16.89 -25.22 -1.05
C ILE A 155 -16.94 -26.74 -1.28
N VAL A 156 -16.31 -27.53 -0.40
CA VAL A 156 -16.35 -28.99 -0.49
C VAL A 156 -17.75 -29.51 -0.19
N LEU A 157 -18.42 -28.96 0.82
CA LEU A 157 -19.78 -29.35 1.18
C LEU A 157 -20.79 -29.02 0.07
N GLN A 158 -20.73 -27.82 -0.52
CA GLN A 158 -21.61 -27.44 -1.63
C GLN A 158 -21.38 -28.29 -2.88
N LYS A 159 -20.11 -28.60 -3.21
CA LYS A 159 -19.78 -29.50 -4.32
C LYS A 159 -20.25 -30.93 -4.07
N ALA A 160 -20.09 -31.44 -2.85
CA ALA A 160 -20.56 -32.76 -2.46
C ALA A 160 -22.09 -32.85 -2.50
N LEU A 161 -22.78 -31.82 -2.00
CA LEU A 161 -24.25 -31.76 -2.01
C LEU A 161 -24.78 -31.66 -3.44
N GLY A 162 -24.19 -30.81 -4.28
CA GLY A 162 -24.56 -30.70 -5.70
C GLY A 162 -24.34 -32.02 -6.47
N ALA A 163 -23.22 -32.71 -6.21
CA ALA A 163 -22.95 -34.02 -6.79
C ALA A 163 -23.94 -35.09 -6.32
N ALA A 164 -24.27 -35.10 -5.02
CA ALA A 164 -25.24 -36.05 -4.46
C ALA A 164 -26.66 -35.84 -5.02
N ILE A 165 -27.11 -34.58 -5.15
CA ILE A 165 -28.42 -34.25 -5.73
C ILE A 165 -28.46 -34.63 -7.22
N GLY A 166 -27.40 -34.30 -7.98
CA GLY A 166 -27.31 -34.68 -9.39
C GLY A 166 -27.33 -36.20 -9.60
N PHE A 167 -26.62 -36.95 -8.76
CA PHE A 167 -26.61 -38.40 -8.79
C PHE A 167 -27.98 -39.00 -8.42
N ALA A 168 -28.64 -38.49 -7.38
CA ALA A 168 -29.96 -38.94 -6.95
C ALA A 168 -31.04 -38.67 -8.00
N LEU A 169 -31.04 -37.49 -8.61
CA LEU A 169 -31.95 -37.16 -9.72
C LEU A 169 -31.70 -38.03 -10.94
N GLY A 170 -30.43 -38.29 -11.28
CA GLY A 170 -30.07 -39.21 -12.37
C GLY A 170 -30.63 -40.61 -12.12
N LYS A 171 -30.45 -41.15 -10.91
CA LYS A 171 -30.96 -42.47 -10.48
C LYS A 171 -32.48 -42.57 -10.58
N LEU A 172 -33.21 -41.50 -10.28
CA LEU A 172 -34.68 -41.49 -10.29
C LEU A 172 -35.28 -41.58 -11.70
N ILE A 173 -34.54 -41.12 -12.71
CA ILE A 173 -34.99 -41.11 -14.11
C ILE A 173 -34.56 -42.42 -14.82
N GLU A 174 -33.65 -43.22 -14.22
CA GLU A 174 -32.93 -44.37 -14.83
C GLU A 174 -33.84 -45.56 -15.19
N GLY A 175 -35.16 -45.43 -15.02
CA GLY A 175 -36.18 -46.42 -15.38
C GLY A 175 -37.24 -45.96 -16.39
N GLY A 176 -37.11 -44.79 -17.01
CA GLY A 176 -38.03 -44.30 -18.05
C GLY A 176 -37.57 -44.63 -19.48
N GLU A 177 -38.41 -44.36 -20.50
CA GLU A 177 -38.11 -44.54 -21.95
C GLU A 177 -36.96 -43.66 -22.50
N VAL A 178 -36.16 -43.06 -21.61
CA VAL A 178 -35.14 -42.08 -21.94
C VAL A 178 -33.78 -42.81 -22.05
N PRO A 179 -33.07 -42.72 -23.19
CA PRO A 179 -31.88 -43.54 -23.47
C PRO A 179 -30.63 -42.95 -22.80
N PHE A 180 -30.59 -42.95 -21.47
CA PHE A 180 -29.39 -42.57 -20.72
C PHE A 180 -29.02 -43.68 -19.73
N ALA A 181 -27.75 -44.08 -19.75
CA ALA A 181 -27.18 -45.04 -18.81
C ALA A 181 -26.25 -44.29 -17.84
N LEU A 182 -26.46 -44.42 -16.53
CA LEU A 182 -25.55 -43.86 -15.53
C LEU A 182 -24.31 -44.76 -15.40
N ASP A 183 -23.50 -44.79 -16.45
CA ASP A 183 -22.22 -45.46 -16.42
C ASP A 183 -21.23 -44.66 -15.56
N ALA A 184 -20.64 -45.31 -14.57
CA ALA A 184 -19.67 -44.71 -13.65
C ALA A 184 -18.49 -44.09 -14.42
N ALA A 185 -18.08 -44.69 -15.56
CA ALA A 185 -17.00 -44.14 -16.37
C ALA A 185 -17.40 -42.86 -17.14
N THR A 186 -18.69 -42.66 -17.40
CA THR A 186 -19.22 -41.42 -18.02
C THR A 186 -19.31 -40.30 -16.98
N VAL A 187 -19.78 -40.61 -15.77
CA VAL A 187 -19.82 -39.66 -14.64
C VAL A 187 -18.40 -39.20 -14.27
N LEU A 188 -17.44 -40.14 -14.16
CA LEU A 188 -16.05 -39.81 -13.86
C LEU A 188 -15.41 -38.95 -14.95
N ARG A 189 -15.68 -39.26 -16.24
CA ARG A 189 -15.16 -38.46 -17.36
C ARG A 189 -15.70 -37.04 -17.34
N THR A 190 -17.01 -36.88 -17.15
CA THR A 190 -17.63 -35.55 -17.10
C THR A 190 -17.10 -34.74 -15.91
N ALA A 191 -16.95 -35.37 -14.74
CA ALA A 191 -16.34 -34.74 -13.57
C ALA A 191 -14.88 -34.32 -13.82
N ALA A 192 -14.08 -35.18 -14.47
CA ALA A 192 -12.70 -34.86 -14.82
C ALA A 192 -12.60 -33.67 -15.79
N VAL A 193 -13.44 -33.62 -16.83
CA VAL A 193 -13.50 -32.50 -17.78
C VAL A 193 -13.85 -31.19 -17.07
N LEU A 194 -14.80 -31.22 -16.14
CA LEU A 194 -15.24 -30.05 -15.37
C LEU A 194 -14.15 -29.53 -14.42
N VAL A 195 -13.38 -30.44 -13.81
CA VAL A 195 -12.22 -30.08 -12.97
C VAL A 195 -11.12 -29.45 -13.80
N VAL A 196 -10.79 -30.04 -14.94
CA VAL A 196 -9.75 -29.53 -15.85
C VAL A 196 -10.14 -28.18 -16.42
N SER A 197 -11.38 -28.00 -16.87
CA SER A 197 -11.86 -26.71 -17.39
C SER A 197 -11.88 -25.62 -16.31
N GLY A 198 -12.27 -25.96 -15.08
CA GLY A 198 -12.20 -25.06 -13.93
C GLY A 198 -10.76 -24.63 -13.60
N ALA A 199 -9.80 -25.55 -13.65
CA ALA A 199 -8.38 -25.25 -13.43
C ALA A 199 -7.82 -24.34 -14.53
N ILE A 200 -8.19 -24.56 -15.79
CA ILE A 200 -7.84 -23.68 -16.92
C ILE A 200 -8.43 -22.28 -16.72
N GLY A 201 -9.70 -22.18 -16.34
CA GLY A 201 -10.36 -20.90 -16.05
C GLY A 201 -9.68 -20.12 -14.93
N MET A 202 -9.24 -20.80 -13.87
CA MET A 202 -8.47 -20.20 -12.78
C MET A 202 -7.11 -19.67 -13.26
N ALA A 203 -6.38 -20.45 -14.06
CA ALA A 203 -5.09 -20.03 -14.61
C ALA A 203 -5.21 -18.80 -15.51
N VAL A 204 -6.25 -18.73 -16.34
CA VAL A 204 -6.55 -17.57 -17.19
C VAL A 204 -6.95 -16.35 -16.35
N GLY A 205 -7.77 -16.54 -15.31
CA GLY A 205 -8.18 -15.47 -14.40
C GLY A 205 -6.99 -14.83 -13.67
N ILE A 206 -6.07 -15.65 -13.14
CA ILE A 206 -4.85 -15.17 -12.48
C ILE A 206 -3.98 -14.38 -13.46
N ARG A 207 -3.80 -14.90 -14.67
CA ARG A 207 -3.00 -14.23 -15.70
C ARG A 207 -3.60 -12.89 -16.11
N LYS A 208 -4.93 -12.79 -16.21
CA LYS A 208 -5.61 -11.52 -16.49
C LYS A 208 -5.40 -10.50 -15.37
N VAL A 209 -5.55 -10.88 -14.11
CA VAL A 209 -5.40 -9.95 -12.97
C VAL A 209 -3.96 -9.46 -12.82
N THR A 210 -3.00 -10.33 -13.10
CA THR A 210 -1.56 -9.99 -13.01
C THR A 210 -1.03 -9.21 -14.20
N SER A 211 -1.73 -9.22 -15.34
CA SER A 211 -1.32 -8.50 -16.56
C SER A 211 -1.97 -7.12 -16.73
N VAL A 212 -2.89 -6.72 -15.84
CA VAL A 212 -3.47 -5.37 -15.94
C VAL A 212 -2.50 -4.37 -15.33
N ASP A 213 -2.00 -3.45 -16.15
CA ASP A 213 -1.22 -2.32 -15.68
C ASP A 213 -2.12 -1.43 -14.78
N PRO A 214 -1.78 -1.29 -13.50
CA PRO A 214 -2.64 -0.62 -12.52
C PRO A 214 -2.85 0.86 -12.85
N ILE A 215 -1.94 1.47 -13.62
CA ILE A 215 -2.02 2.88 -14.04
C ILE A 215 -3.10 3.14 -15.10
N ILE A 216 -3.42 2.13 -15.93
CA ILE A 216 -4.49 2.22 -16.95
C ILE A 216 -5.85 1.89 -16.33
N ALA A 217 -5.89 0.94 -15.38
CA ALA A 217 -7.13 0.52 -14.71
C ALA A 217 -7.73 1.58 -13.76
N LEU A 218 -6.92 2.51 -13.26
CA LEU A 218 -7.35 3.58 -12.35
C LEU A 218 -7.72 4.90 -13.06
N GLY A 219 -7.78 4.91 -14.40
CA GLY A 219 -8.29 6.07 -15.15
C GLY A 219 -7.35 7.28 -15.19
N ALA A 220 -6.05 7.11 -14.90
CA ALA A 220 -5.07 8.20 -14.95
C ALA A 220 -4.59 8.55 -16.38
N ALA A 221 -5.40 8.27 -17.39
CA ALA A 221 -5.22 8.72 -18.77
C ALA A 221 -6.30 9.76 -19.12
N SER A 222 -6.24 10.89 -18.42
CA SER A 222 -6.86 12.17 -18.82
C SER A 222 -6.11 13.31 -18.16
#